data_AF-A0A6L9EYU0-F1
#
_entry.id   AF-A0A6L9EYU0-F1
#
_cell.length_a   1.000
_cell.length_b   1.000
_cell.length_c   1.000
_cell.angle_alpha   90.00
_cell.angle_beta   90.00
_cell.angle_gamma   90.00
#
_symmetry.space_group_name_H-M   'P 1'
#
loop_
_entity.id
_entity.type
_entity.pdbx_description
1 polymer ?
#
loop_
_entity_poly.entity_id
_entity_poly.type
_entity_poly.pdbx_seq_one_letter_code
_entity_poly.pdbx_strand_id
1 'polypeptide(L)'
;MDNNHKLALYVGYYLSRFNKEAYYNLGFKTQKKAHQKIGAILKVNPNTIKNMRDEFDPIHGFRVGWHQRPMSPSRLHIVNALEKLNEFDIRGIINDILTGSRNNLEKLLKIVSIDDKSLKNSKFILRGSTGKKAEEYFINYHSETSLPINGQLKDTRDLGCGYDFEVHSNNDIYYVEVKGLAKEKGGLLFTNKEWSKAKKYKEKYFVVLVKNIDKLPQIEIFRNPVNRLSAKKNLYTSINIQWIVSEKELR
;
A
#
# COMPACT_ATOMS: atom_id res chain seq x y z
N MET A 1 -12.88 -0.64 20.76
CA MET A 1 -11.54 -1.16 21.12
C MET A 1 -10.79 -0.07 21.87
N ASP A 2 -10.22 -0.39 23.03
CA ASP A 2 -9.42 0.55 23.83
C ASP A 2 -8.14 1.02 23.10
N ASN A 3 -7.62 2.20 23.43
CA ASN A 3 -6.48 2.80 22.74
C ASN A 3 -5.23 1.94 22.82
N ASN A 4 -4.96 1.33 23.97
CA ASN A 4 -3.82 0.45 24.14
C ASN A 4 -3.91 -0.80 23.26
N HIS A 5 -5.13 -1.30 23.07
CA HIS A 5 -5.40 -2.43 22.17
C HIS A 5 -5.20 -2.03 20.69
N LYS A 6 -5.55 -0.79 20.31
CA LYS A 6 -5.26 -0.28 18.96
C LYS A 6 -3.76 -0.18 18.70
N LEU A 7 -2.98 0.30 19.68
CA LEU A 7 -1.51 0.35 19.58
C LEU A 7 -0.89 -1.06 19.53
N ALA A 8 -1.42 -2.00 20.31
CA ALA A 8 -0.99 -3.39 20.27
C ALA A 8 -1.21 -4.05 18.90
N LEU A 9 -2.19 -3.60 18.10
CA LEU A 9 -2.36 -4.11 16.72
C LEU A 9 -1.21 -3.70 15.79
N TYR A 10 -0.66 -2.49 15.92
CA TYR A 10 0.52 -2.07 15.15
C TYR A 10 1.72 -2.98 15.48
N VAL A 11 1.92 -3.26 16.76
CA VAL A 11 2.94 -4.21 17.22
C VAL A 11 2.70 -5.60 16.64
N GLY A 12 1.46 -6.09 16.70
CA GLY A 12 1.09 -7.39 16.16
C GLY A 12 1.41 -7.52 14.67
N TYR A 13 1.10 -6.48 13.88
CA TYR A 13 1.44 -6.43 12.46
C TYR A 13 2.94 -6.53 12.22
N TYR A 14 3.75 -5.72 12.93
CA TYR A 14 5.21 -5.71 12.78
C TYR A 14 5.83 -7.07 13.15
N LEU A 15 5.41 -7.64 14.29
CA LEU A 15 5.88 -8.96 14.74
C LEU A 15 5.47 -10.10 13.78
N SER A 16 4.33 -9.96 13.11
CA SER A 16 3.89 -10.95 12.11
C SER A 16 4.69 -10.80 10.82
N ARG A 17 4.83 -9.58 10.30
CA ARG A 17 5.48 -9.31 9.01
C ARG A 17 6.96 -9.67 8.98
N PHE A 18 7.71 -9.27 9.99
CA PHE A 18 9.17 -9.48 10.03
C PHE A 18 9.58 -10.65 10.92
N ASN A 19 8.62 -11.29 11.59
CA ASN A 19 8.81 -12.54 12.34
C ASN A 19 10.05 -12.49 13.25
N LYS A 20 11.05 -13.38 13.04
CA LYS A 20 12.27 -13.45 13.87
C LYS A 20 13.07 -12.14 13.88
N GLU A 21 13.13 -11.45 12.74
CA GLU A 21 13.83 -10.16 12.60
C GLU A 21 13.20 -9.09 13.50
N ALA A 22 11.86 -9.04 13.56
CA ALA A 22 11.13 -8.10 14.41
C ALA A 22 11.54 -8.21 15.89
N TYR A 23 11.61 -9.45 16.40
CA TYR A 23 11.97 -9.71 17.79
C TYR A 23 13.43 -9.32 18.07
N TYR A 24 14.34 -9.67 17.15
CA TYR A 24 15.75 -9.33 17.25
C TYR A 24 15.97 -7.81 17.25
N ASN A 25 15.36 -7.09 16.31
CA ASN A 25 15.53 -5.64 16.16
C ASN A 25 14.87 -4.82 17.27
N LEU A 26 13.90 -5.40 17.99
CA LEU A 26 13.36 -4.84 19.24
C LEU A 26 14.19 -5.23 20.49
N GLY A 27 15.29 -5.94 20.32
CA GLY A 27 16.21 -6.32 21.40
C GLY A 27 15.75 -7.55 22.21
N PHE A 28 14.87 -8.39 21.66
CA PHE A 28 14.34 -9.56 22.35
C PHE A 28 14.92 -10.88 21.82
N LYS A 29 15.40 -11.72 22.75
CA LYS A 29 15.90 -13.07 22.42
C LYS A 29 14.78 -14.11 22.21
N THR A 30 13.60 -13.91 22.79
CA THR A 30 12.49 -14.86 22.68
C THR A 30 11.15 -14.15 22.53
N GLN A 31 10.23 -14.77 21.79
CA GLN A 31 8.88 -14.23 21.59
C GLN A 31 8.13 -14.07 22.92
N LYS A 32 8.26 -15.04 23.83
CA LYS A 32 7.64 -15.00 25.16
C LYS A 32 8.07 -13.76 25.94
N LYS A 33 9.37 -13.44 25.97
CA LYS A 33 9.88 -12.25 26.66
C LYS A 33 9.41 -10.96 26.00
N ALA A 34 9.38 -10.92 24.66
CA ALA A 34 8.87 -9.78 23.92
C ALA A 34 7.40 -9.50 24.23
N HIS A 35 6.53 -10.52 24.13
CA HIS A 35 5.10 -10.39 24.41
C HIS A 35 4.82 -9.96 25.85
N GLN A 36 5.59 -10.48 26.82
CA GLN A 36 5.49 -10.06 28.22
C GLN A 36 5.87 -8.58 28.41
N LYS A 37 7.02 -8.16 27.88
CA LYS A 37 7.50 -6.78 28.07
C LYS A 37 6.62 -5.77 27.32
N ILE A 38 6.24 -6.07 26.09
CA ILE A 38 5.35 -5.20 25.30
C ILE A 38 3.96 -5.13 25.93
N GLY A 39 3.42 -6.25 26.40
CA GLY A 39 2.14 -6.27 27.14
C GLY A 39 2.19 -5.38 28.39
N ALA A 40 3.29 -5.43 29.16
CA ALA A 40 3.47 -4.56 30.32
C ALA A 40 3.53 -3.07 29.93
N ILE A 41 4.29 -2.71 28.89
CA ILE A 41 4.41 -1.32 28.39
C ILE A 41 3.05 -0.78 27.95
N LEU A 42 2.32 -1.56 27.16
CA LEU A 42 1.02 -1.17 26.61
C LEU A 42 -0.14 -1.42 27.59
N LYS A 43 0.10 -1.94 28.78
CA LYS A 43 -0.94 -2.30 29.76
C LYS A 43 -2.02 -3.23 29.15
N VAL A 44 -1.59 -4.21 28.35
CA VAL A 44 -2.45 -5.26 27.78
C VAL A 44 -1.90 -6.65 28.12
N ASN A 45 -2.77 -7.66 28.11
CA ASN A 45 -2.33 -9.03 28.39
C ASN A 45 -1.28 -9.48 27.33
N PRO A 46 -0.16 -10.13 27.72
CA PRO A 46 0.81 -10.68 26.77
C PRO A 46 0.19 -11.60 25.70
N ASN A 47 -0.85 -12.35 26.07
CA ASN A 47 -1.61 -13.18 25.13
C ASN A 47 -2.34 -12.33 24.08
N THR A 48 -2.74 -11.09 24.39
CA THR A 48 -3.31 -10.16 23.41
C THR A 48 -2.28 -9.84 22.32
N ILE A 49 -1.01 -9.58 22.67
CA ILE A 49 0.05 -9.31 21.69
C ILE A 49 0.27 -10.54 20.79
N LYS A 50 0.32 -11.73 21.39
CA LYS A 50 0.42 -12.99 20.64
C LYS A 50 -0.76 -13.16 19.69
N ASN A 51 -1.99 -12.99 20.16
CA ASN A 51 -3.19 -13.18 19.35
C ASN A 51 -3.26 -12.16 18.20
N MET A 52 -2.93 -10.89 18.45
CA MET A 52 -2.90 -9.86 17.42
C MET A 52 -1.83 -10.12 16.36
N ARG A 53 -0.65 -10.61 16.75
CA ARG A 53 0.35 -11.10 15.79
C ARG A 53 -0.23 -12.22 14.93
N ASP A 54 -0.80 -13.25 15.57
CA ASP A 54 -1.32 -14.43 14.90
C ASP A 54 -2.49 -14.09 13.93
N GLU A 55 -3.22 -13.00 14.18
CA GLU A 55 -4.26 -12.49 13.26
C GLU A 55 -3.71 -11.97 11.92
N PHE A 56 -2.44 -11.54 11.86
CA PHE A 56 -1.80 -11.07 10.63
C PHE A 56 -0.97 -12.15 9.91
N ASP A 57 -0.67 -13.28 10.58
CA ASP A 57 0.11 -14.39 10.00
C ASP A 57 -0.44 -14.93 8.66
N PRO A 58 -1.78 -14.95 8.40
CA PRO A 58 -2.32 -15.36 7.10
C PRO A 58 -1.92 -14.44 5.92
N ILE A 59 -1.58 -13.17 6.19
CA ILE A 59 -1.17 -12.21 5.16
C ILE A 59 0.32 -12.37 4.85
N HIS A 60 1.13 -12.67 5.86
CA HIS A 60 2.59 -12.71 5.74
C HIS A 60 3.16 -14.13 5.55
N GLY A 61 2.30 -15.12 5.36
CA GLY A 61 2.68 -16.44 4.84
C GLY A 61 3.16 -17.46 5.87
N PHE A 62 2.88 -17.26 7.17
CA PHE A 62 3.42 -18.15 8.22
C PHE A 62 2.46 -19.27 8.68
N ARG A 63 1.23 -19.36 8.15
CA ARG A 63 0.33 -20.52 8.34
C ARG A 63 -0.52 -20.83 7.11
N VAL A 64 -0.46 -22.08 6.65
CA VAL A 64 -1.33 -22.63 5.59
C VAL A 64 -2.69 -22.97 6.22
N GLY A 65 -3.81 -22.52 5.63
CA GLY A 65 -5.14 -23.02 5.99
C GLY A 65 -6.17 -22.03 6.55
N TRP A 66 -5.87 -20.73 6.72
CA TRP A 66 -6.87 -19.74 7.20
C TRP A 66 -7.26 -18.67 6.17
N HIS A 67 -7.40 -19.07 4.91
CA HIS A 67 -7.67 -18.15 3.79
C HIS A 67 -9.14 -17.69 3.69
N GLN A 68 -9.97 -17.97 4.70
CA GLN A 68 -11.43 -17.84 4.63
C GLN A 68 -12.07 -16.93 5.69
N ARG A 69 -11.31 -16.38 6.66
CA ARG A 69 -11.90 -15.41 7.61
C ARG A 69 -11.73 -13.98 7.09
N PRO A 70 -12.83 -13.20 6.94
CA PRO A 70 -12.71 -11.79 6.63
C PRO A 70 -12.00 -11.08 7.78
N MET A 71 -10.87 -10.44 7.46
CA MET A 71 -10.11 -9.63 8.42
C MET A 71 -10.97 -8.44 8.86
N SER A 72 -10.92 -8.09 10.15
CA SER A 72 -11.69 -6.93 10.61
C SER A 72 -11.14 -5.64 9.98
N PRO A 73 -11.99 -4.63 9.72
CA PRO A 73 -11.56 -3.39 9.07
C PRO A 73 -10.41 -2.66 9.79
N SER A 74 -10.39 -2.68 11.13
CA SER A 74 -9.26 -2.14 11.91
C SER A 74 -7.89 -2.75 11.56
N ARG A 75 -7.82 -4.05 11.25
CA ARG A 75 -6.57 -4.71 10.83
C ARG A 75 -6.25 -4.37 9.38
N LEU A 76 -7.26 -4.30 8.51
CA LEU A 76 -7.07 -3.88 7.11
C LEU A 76 -6.50 -2.45 7.03
N HIS A 77 -6.95 -1.52 7.89
CA HIS A 77 -6.37 -0.18 7.98
C HIS A 77 -4.89 -0.21 8.34
N ILE A 78 -4.48 -1.07 9.27
CA ILE A 78 -3.08 -1.21 9.67
C ILE A 78 -2.24 -1.79 8.53
N VAL A 79 -2.75 -2.81 7.82
CA VAL A 79 -2.08 -3.36 6.64
C VAL A 79 -1.89 -2.27 5.60
N ASN A 80 -2.96 -1.59 5.18
CA ASN A 80 -2.91 -0.54 4.18
C ASN A 80 -1.99 0.63 4.57
N ALA A 81 -1.94 0.98 5.86
CA ALA A 81 -1.14 2.09 6.36
C ALA A 81 0.36 1.76 6.41
N LEU A 82 0.74 0.49 6.65
CA LEU A 82 2.12 0.08 6.92
C LEU A 82 2.77 -0.74 5.81
N GLU A 83 2.00 -1.36 4.92
CA GLU A 83 2.50 -2.31 3.92
C GLU A 83 3.62 -1.76 3.03
N LYS A 84 3.58 -0.46 2.73
CA LYS A 84 4.57 0.22 1.87
C LYS A 84 5.82 0.67 2.61
N LEU A 85 5.79 0.66 3.93
CA LEU A 85 6.93 1.03 4.76
C LEU A 85 7.89 -0.16 4.85
N ASN A 86 9.19 0.15 4.91
CA ASN A 86 10.23 -0.85 5.16
C ASN A 86 10.30 -1.22 6.65
N GLU A 87 11.14 -2.20 7.00
CA GLU A 87 11.31 -2.65 8.38
C GLU A 87 11.70 -1.51 9.32
N PHE A 88 12.67 -0.68 8.91
CA PHE A 88 13.24 0.39 9.71
C PHE A 88 12.19 1.43 10.08
N ASP A 89 11.38 1.83 9.10
CA ASP A 89 10.28 2.78 9.25
C ASP A 89 9.21 2.27 10.21
N ILE A 90 8.78 1.01 10.04
CA ILE A 90 7.77 0.40 10.91
C ILE A 90 8.34 0.22 12.32
N ARG A 91 9.60 -0.19 12.45
CA ARG A 91 10.28 -0.31 13.74
C ARG A 91 10.36 1.03 14.46
N GLY A 92 10.61 2.13 13.75
CA GLY A 92 10.54 3.50 14.29
C GLY A 92 9.16 3.78 14.91
N ILE A 93 8.08 3.47 14.19
CA ILE A 93 6.71 3.59 14.69
C ILE A 93 6.49 2.72 15.93
N ILE A 94 6.98 1.47 15.94
CA ILE A 94 6.86 0.58 17.11
C ILE A 94 7.64 1.13 18.30
N ASN A 95 8.84 1.66 18.09
CA ASN A 95 9.63 2.27 19.17
C ASN A 95 8.93 3.50 19.74
N ASP A 96 8.31 4.35 18.92
CA ASP A 96 7.51 5.48 19.39
C ASP A 96 6.33 5.01 20.26
N ILE A 97 5.68 3.92 19.86
CA ILE A 97 4.60 3.29 20.63
C ILE A 97 5.12 2.79 21.98
N LEU A 98 6.27 2.11 21.99
CA LEU A 98 6.83 1.50 23.19
C LEU A 98 7.48 2.51 24.14
N THR A 99 7.93 3.66 23.63
CA THR A 99 8.52 4.75 24.44
C THR A 99 7.49 5.79 24.87
N GLY A 100 6.29 5.78 24.29
CA GLY A 100 5.20 6.67 24.67
C GLY A 100 5.27 8.07 24.07
N SER A 101 5.87 8.23 22.88
CA SER A 101 5.98 9.51 22.18
C SER A 101 4.60 10.09 21.82
N ARG A 102 4.07 10.98 22.66
CA ARG A 102 2.66 11.44 22.65
C ARG A 102 2.21 12.06 21.32
N ASN A 103 3.08 12.79 20.63
CA ASN A 103 2.74 13.51 19.40
C ASN A 103 2.43 12.58 18.20
N ASN A 104 3.01 11.37 18.17
CA ASN A 104 2.79 10.40 17.10
C ASN A 104 1.65 9.43 17.42
N LEU A 105 1.41 9.15 18.71
CA LEU A 105 0.36 8.22 19.16
C LEU A 105 -1.05 8.63 18.76
N GLU A 106 -1.42 9.91 18.87
CA GLU A 106 -2.77 10.37 18.51
C GLU A 106 -3.08 10.18 17.03
N LYS A 107 -2.09 10.37 16.16
CA LYS A 107 -2.23 10.16 14.70
C LYS A 107 -2.45 8.68 14.39
N LEU A 108 -1.70 7.79 15.03
CA LEU A 108 -1.83 6.33 14.88
C LEU A 108 -3.20 5.82 15.35
N LEU A 109 -3.72 6.36 16.45
CA LEU A 109 -5.04 6.00 17.00
C LEU A 109 -6.20 6.39 16.06
N LYS A 110 -6.08 7.51 15.35
CA LYS A 110 -7.09 7.96 14.37
C LYS A 110 -7.21 6.99 13.18
N ILE A 111 -6.10 6.44 12.68
CA ILE A 111 -6.08 5.49 11.54
C ILE A 111 -6.89 4.22 11.83
N VAL A 112 -6.76 3.67 13.05
CA VAL A 112 -7.44 2.42 13.45
C VAL A 112 -8.92 2.64 13.79
N SER A 113 -9.32 3.89 14.01
CA SER A 113 -10.68 4.24 14.46
C SER A 113 -11.66 4.55 13.32
N ILE A 114 -11.24 4.50 12.07
CA ILE A 114 -12.12 4.73 10.90
C ILE A 114 -13.09 3.54 10.78
N ASP A 115 -14.39 3.84 10.75
CA ASP A 115 -15.50 2.91 11.03
C ASP A 115 -15.60 1.62 10.18
N ASP A 116 -15.99 0.54 10.87
CA ASP A 116 -16.09 -0.85 10.41
C ASP A 116 -17.22 -1.16 9.39
N LYS A 117 -18.04 -0.17 8.96
CA LYS A 117 -19.28 -0.46 8.19
C LYS A 117 -19.14 -0.54 6.67
N SER A 118 -18.03 -0.09 6.06
CA SER A 118 -17.98 0.15 4.60
C SER A 118 -17.21 -0.87 3.74
N LEU A 119 -16.47 -1.83 4.32
CA LEU A 119 -15.35 -2.48 3.60
C LEU A 119 -15.41 -4.01 3.43
N LYS A 120 -16.56 -4.67 3.58
CA LYS A 120 -16.64 -6.15 3.54
C LYS A 120 -16.23 -6.86 2.23
N ASN A 121 -15.88 -6.17 1.13
CA ASN A 121 -15.75 -6.82 -0.18
C ASN A 121 -14.56 -6.36 -1.04
N SER A 122 -13.32 -6.44 -0.57
CA SER A 122 -12.20 -6.14 -1.48
C SER A 122 -10.90 -6.88 -1.24
N LYS A 123 -10.64 -7.87 -2.10
CA LYS A 123 -9.30 -8.40 -2.37
C LYS A 123 -8.57 -7.38 -3.24
N PHE A 124 -7.81 -6.48 -2.62
CA PHE A 124 -7.01 -5.48 -3.35
C PHE A 124 -5.57 -5.94 -3.48
N ILE A 125 -4.98 -5.73 -4.66
CA ILE A 125 -3.59 -6.03 -4.96
C ILE A 125 -2.78 -4.74 -4.78
N LEU A 126 -1.75 -4.84 -3.95
CA LEU A 126 -0.82 -3.77 -3.61
C LEU A 126 0.08 -3.39 -4.78
N ARG A 127 0.44 -2.10 -4.86
CA ARG A 127 1.57 -1.61 -5.65
C ARG A 127 2.87 -2.17 -5.05
N GLY A 128 3.45 -3.17 -5.72
CA GLY A 128 4.80 -3.69 -5.50
C GLY A 128 5.67 -3.53 -6.75
N SER A 129 6.75 -4.33 -6.85
CA SER A 129 7.71 -4.44 -7.96
C SER A 129 7.11 -4.55 -9.37
N THR A 130 5.81 -4.84 -9.48
CA THR A 130 5.06 -4.92 -10.72
C THR A 130 4.81 -3.57 -11.40
N GLY A 131 4.88 -2.44 -10.68
CA GLY A 131 4.67 -1.10 -11.25
C GLY A 131 5.75 -0.73 -12.28
N LYS A 132 7.02 -0.67 -11.83
CA LYS A 132 8.16 -0.35 -12.70
C LYS A 132 8.29 -1.31 -13.89
N LYS A 133 8.15 -2.62 -13.64
CA LYS A 133 8.16 -3.63 -14.72
C LYS A 133 7.07 -3.36 -15.76
N ALA A 134 5.89 -2.87 -15.35
CA ALA A 134 4.78 -2.62 -16.26
C ALA A 134 5.02 -1.38 -17.10
N GLU A 135 5.57 -0.33 -16.49
CA GLU A 135 5.98 0.90 -17.17
C GLU A 135 7.05 0.61 -18.23
N GLU A 136 8.10 -0.15 -17.87
CA GLU A 136 9.15 -0.59 -18.80
C GLU A 136 8.58 -1.42 -19.95
N TYR A 137 7.70 -2.38 -19.64
CA TYR A 137 7.02 -3.18 -20.65
C TYR A 137 6.19 -2.31 -21.59
N PHE A 138 5.48 -1.31 -21.06
CA PHE A 138 4.65 -0.41 -21.87
C PHE A 138 5.48 0.47 -22.80
N ILE A 139 6.65 0.96 -22.38
CA ILE A 139 7.55 1.74 -23.23
C ILE A 139 7.95 0.93 -24.47
N ASN A 140 8.38 -0.31 -24.29
CA ASN A 140 8.75 -1.20 -25.39
C ASN A 140 7.54 -1.51 -26.27
N TYR A 141 6.42 -1.90 -25.66
CA TYR A 141 5.18 -2.20 -26.36
C TYR A 141 4.70 -1.03 -27.23
N HIS A 142 4.75 0.20 -26.71
CA HIS A 142 4.37 1.38 -27.47
C HIS A 142 5.33 1.65 -28.62
N SER A 143 6.64 1.48 -28.42
CA SER A 143 7.64 1.66 -29.46
C SER A 143 7.46 0.67 -30.63
N GLU A 144 7.00 -0.55 -30.34
CA GLU A 144 6.80 -1.60 -31.35
C GLU A 144 5.45 -1.52 -32.06
N THR A 145 4.40 -1.06 -31.36
CA THR A 145 3.01 -1.18 -31.84
C THR A 145 2.32 0.15 -32.09
N SER A 146 2.89 1.27 -31.64
CA SER A 146 2.25 2.59 -31.64
C SER A 146 0.89 2.63 -30.91
N LEU A 147 0.60 1.67 -30.02
CA LEU A 147 -0.62 1.64 -29.19
C LEU A 147 -0.36 2.22 -27.80
N PRO A 148 -1.34 2.84 -27.11
CA PRO A 148 -2.77 2.91 -27.45
C PRO A 148 -3.13 3.90 -28.55
N ILE A 149 -2.24 4.84 -28.87
CA ILE A 149 -2.40 5.81 -29.94
C ILE A 149 -1.03 6.16 -30.50
N ASN A 150 -0.93 6.32 -31.81
CA ASN A 150 0.35 6.62 -32.45
C ASN A 150 0.81 8.03 -32.08
N GLY A 151 2.05 8.19 -31.63
CA GLY A 151 2.60 9.49 -31.26
C GLY A 151 3.92 9.36 -30.51
N GLN A 152 4.49 10.51 -30.13
CA GLN A 152 5.71 10.53 -29.33
C GLN A 152 5.38 10.33 -27.85
N LEU A 153 6.00 9.33 -27.23
CA LEU A 153 5.92 9.12 -25.79
C LEU A 153 6.77 10.16 -25.05
N LYS A 154 6.19 10.82 -24.07
CA LYS A 154 6.89 11.71 -23.12
C LYS A 154 6.71 11.16 -21.71
N ASP A 155 7.83 10.94 -21.04
CA ASP A 155 7.86 10.44 -19.66
C ASP A 155 7.45 11.53 -18.66
N THR A 156 6.48 11.20 -17.80
CA THR A 156 5.96 12.10 -16.77
C THR A 156 5.85 11.42 -15.39
N ARG A 157 6.43 10.23 -15.23
CA ARG A 157 6.28 9.38 -14.03
C ARG A 157 6.66 10.09 -12.73
N ASP A 158 7.70 10.90 -12.78
CA ASP A 158 8.23 11.61 -11.61
C ASP A 158 7.58 12.99 -11.36
N LEU A 159 6.66 13.43 -12.23
CA LEU A 159 5.98 14.72 -12.10
C LEU A 159 4.77 14.66 -11.15
N GLY A 160 4.35 13.44 -10.79
CA GLY A 160 3.19 13.19 -9.97
C GLY A 160 1.91 13.79 -10.55
N CYS A 161 1.79 13.98 -11.86
CA CYS A 161 0.66 14.67 -12.53
C CYS A 161 -0.64 13.86 -12.54
N GLY A 162 -0.60 12.58 -12.14
CA GLY A 162 -1.74 11.67 -12.07
C GLY A 162 -1.89 10.82 -13.33
N TYR A 163 -0.80 10.58 -14.05
CA TYR A 163 -0.61 9.66 -15.16
C TYR A 163 0.91 9.46 -15.32
N ASP A 164 1.33 8.40 -16.00
CA ASP A 164 2.75 8.03 -16.13
C ASP A 164 3.37 8.61 -17.40
N PHE A 165 2.61 8.65 -18.51
CA PHE A 165 3.10 9.11 -19.80
C PHE A 165 2.11 10.05 -20.50
N GLU A 166 2.67 10.95 -21.32
CA GLU A 166 1.92 11.66 -22.36
C GLU A 166 2.24 11.03 -23.72
N VAL A 167 1.25 10.92 -24.59
CA VAL A 167 1.46 10.58 -26.01
C VAL A 167 1.06 11.79 -26.83
N HIS A 168 2.05 12.39 -27.49
CA HIS A 168 1.89 13.57 -28.33
C HIS A 168 1.63 13.10 -29.75
N SER A 169 0.39 13.23 -30.20
CA SER A 169 -0.09 12.71 -31.48
C SER A 169 -0.72 13.84 -32.28
N ASN A 170 -0.08 14.22 -33.39
CA ASN A 170 -0.47 15.39 -34.18
C ASN A 170 -0.51 16.65 -33.28
N ASN A 171 -1.69 17.27 -33.13
CA ASN A 171 -1.93 18.44 -32.27
C ASN A 171 -2.65 18.10 -30.96
N ASP A 172 -2.79 16.81 -30.63
CA ASP A 172 -3.46 16.34 -29.42
C ASP A 172 -2.47 15.67 -28.46
N ILE A 173 -2.77 15.82 -27.16
CA ILE A 173 -2.06 15.14 -26.08
C ILE A 173 -3.01 14.13 -25.44
N TYR A 174 -2.53 12.90 -25.33
CA TYR A 174 -3.20 11.80 -24.65
C TYR A 174 -2.42 11.43 -23.40
N TYR A 175 -3.14 10.98 -22.36
CA TYR A 175 -2.57 10.68 -21.04
C TYR A 175 -2.69 9.19 -20.77
N VAL A 176 -1.60 8.57 -20.33
CA VAL A 176 -1.53 7.13 -20.08
C VAL A 176 -1.11 6.87 -18.64
N GLU A 177 -1.95 6.14 -17.90
CA GLU A 177 -1.62 5.53 -16.61
C GLU A 177 -1.37 4.03 -16.81
N VAL A 178 -0.23 3.54 -16.36
CA VAL A 178 0.17 2.14 -16.47
C VAL A 178 -0.08 1.42 -15.14
N LYS A 179 -0.70 0.24 -15.20
CA LYS A 179 -0.99 -0.62 -14.06
C LYS A 179 -0.41 -2.01 -14.30
N GLY A 180 0.35 -2.52 -13.35
CA GLY A 180 0.90 -3.87 -13.38
C GLY A 180 0.13 -4.85 -12.49
N LEU A 181 -0.14 -6.05 -13.00
CA LEU A 181 -0.64 -7.19 -12.25
C LEU A 181 0.31 -8.38 -12.37
N ALA A 182 0.75 -8.93 -11.24
CA ALA A 182 1.61 -10.12 -11.20
C ALA A 182 0.93 -11.37 -11.80
N LYS A 183 -0.41 -11.44 -11.70
CA LYS A 183 -1.24 -12.56 -12.17
C LYS A 183 -2.26 -12.08 -13.21
N GLU A 184 -2.97 -13.02 -13.81
CA GLU A 184 -3.97 -12.77 -14.85
C GLU A 184 -5.21 -12.03 -14.32
N LYS A 185 -5.57 -12.28 -13.06
CA LYS A 185 -6.75 -11.71 -12.40
C LYS A 185 -6.34 -10.87 -11.19
N GLY A 186 -6.98 -9.72 -11.05
CA GLY A 186 -6.69 -8.76 -9.98
C GLY A 186 -7.56 -7.50 -10.07
N GLY A 187 -7.65 -6.77 -8.97
CA GLY A 187 -8.29 -5.46 -8.95
C GLY A 187 -7.31 -4.34 -9.31
N LEU A 188 -7.83 -3.25 -9.88
CA LEU A 188 -7.06 -2.03 -10.14
C LEU A 188 -7.28 -1.02 -9.01
N LEU A 189 -6.20 -0.41 -8.56
CA LEU A 189 -6.23 0.70 -7.60
C LEU A 189 -5.80 1.99 -8.30
N PHE A 190 -6.59 3.04 -8.09
CA PHE A 190 -6.30 4.39 -8.56
C PHE A 190 -6.07 5.31 -7.37
N THR A 191 -5.10 6.21 -7.49
CA THR A 191 -5.03 7.36 -6.59
C THR A 191 -6.16 8.34 -6.90
N ASN A 192 -6.48 9.22 -5.95
CA ASN A 192 -7.49 10.25 -6.19
C ASN A 192 -7.09 11.16 -7.37
N LYS A 193 -5.79 11.42 -7.55
CA LYS A 193 -5.27 12.25 -8.65
C LYS A 193 -5.48 11.57 -9.99
N GLU A 194 -5.07 10.31 -10.12
CA GLU A 194 -5.28 9.48 -11.33
C GLU A 194 -6.76 9.43 -11.73
N TRP A 195 -7.64 9.06 -10.79
CA TRP A 195 -9.07 8.94 -11.09
C TRP A 195 -9.71 10.30 -11.44
N SER A 196 -9.25 11.39 -10.80
CA SER A 196 -9.72 12.74 -11.12
C SER A 196 -9.25 13.21 -12.49
N LYS A 197 -8.02 12.88 -12.89
CA LYS A 197 -7.51 13.16 -14.25
C LYS A 197 -8.25 12.36 -15.30
N ALA A 198 -8.52 11.07 -15.04
CA ALA A 198 -9.34 10.25 -15.92
C ALA A 198 -10.75 10.84 -16.13
N LYS A 199 -11.40 11.33 -15.06
CA LYS A 199 -12.70 12.04 -15.16
C LYS A 199 -12.60 13.34 -15.96
N LYS A 200 -11.51 14.08 -15.79
CA LYS A 200 -11.29 15.36 -16.48
C LYS A 200 -11.05 15.15 -17.98
N TYR A 201 -10.18 14.22 -18.34
CA TYR A 201 -9.69 14.06 -19.71
C TYR A 201 -10.46 13.03 -20.54
N LYS A 202 -11.27 12.15 -19.93
CA LYS A 202 -12.22 11.24 -20.59
C LYS A 202 -11.57 10.47 -21.74
N GLU A 203 -11.98 10.73 -22.98
CA GLU A 203 -11.51 10.08 -24.21
C GLU A 203 -10.03 10.30 -24.53
N LYS A 204 -9.38 11.26 -23.86
CA LYS A 204 -7.94 11.50 -23.94
C LYS A 204 -7.14 10.76 -22.87
N TYR A 205 -7.80 10.01 -21.98
CA TYR A 205 -7.14 9.28 -20.89
C TYR A 205 -7.25 7.77 -21.10
N PHE A 206 -6.11 7.09 -21.03
CA PHE A 206 -5.97 5.65 -21.14
C PHE A 206 -5.44 5.05 -19.85
N VAL A 207 -5.97 3.88 -19.51
CA VAL A 207 -5.33 2.98 -18.54
C VAL A 207 -4.78 1.79 -19.31
N VAL A 208 -3.48 1.56 -19.19
CA VAL A 208 -2.78 0.42 -19.77
C VAL A 208 -2.52 -0.58 -18.66
N LEU A 209 -3.10 -1.77 -18.77
CA LEU A 209 -2.97 -2.84 -17.81
C LEU A 209 -2.04 -3.93 -18.34
N VAL A 210 -0.91 -4.13 -17.69
CA VAL A 210 0.02 -5.23 -17.98
C VAL A 210 -0.20 -6.36 -16.97
N LYS A 211 -0.77 -7.47 -17.43
CA LYS A 211 -1.05 -8.68 -16.64
C LYS A 211 0.07 -9.70 -16.74
N ASN A 212 0.11 -10.65 -15.81
CA ASN A 212 1.05 -11.79 -15.85
C ASN A 212 2.53 -11.37 -15.96
N ILE A 213 2.90 -10.28 -15.28
CA ILE A 213 4.16 -9.58 -15.55
C ILE A 213 5.43 -10.39 -15.30
N ASP A 214 5.37 -11.38 -14.40
CA ASP A 214 6.51 -12.25 -14.07
C ASP A 214 6.55 -13.54 -14.91
N LYS A 215 5.64 -13.70 -15.88
CA LYS A 215 5.57 -14.86 -16.78
C LYS A 215 5.53 -14.42 -18.25
N LEU A 216 4.32 -14.34 -18.82
CA LEU A 216 4.06 -13.92 -20.18
C LEU A 216 3.16 -12.67 -20.10
N PRO A 217 3.76 -11.47 -20.16
CA PRO A 217 2.99 -10.24 -20.02
C PRO A 217 1.92 -10.11 -21.09
N GLN A 218 0.75 -9.64 -20.69
CA GLN A 218 -0.38 -9.38 -21.60
C GLN A 218 -0.92 -7.99 -21.34
N ILE A 219 -1.23 -7.25 -22.40
CA ILE A 219 -1.67 -5.86 -22.29
C ILE A 219 -3.18 -5.75 -22.54
N GLU A 220 -3.86 -4.97 -21.70
CA GLU A 220 -5.23 -4.53 -21.92
C GLU A 220 -5.30 -3.01 -21.84
N ILE A 221 -6.01 -2.40 -22.77
CA ILE A 221 -6.07 -0.94 -22.91
C ILE A 221 -7.51 -0.48 -22.69
N PHE A 222 -7.69 0.41 -21.72
CA PHE A 222 -8.98 1.02 -21.40
C PHE A 222 -8.97 2.50 -21.75
N ARG A 223 -9.61 2.86 -22.87
CA ARG A 223 -9.91 4.25 -23.20
C ARG A 223 -11.10 4.73 -22.36
N ASN A 224 -11.01 5.94 -21.83
CA ASN A 224 -12.02 6.53 -20.93
C ASN A 224 -12.40 5.54 -19.82
N PRO A 225 -11.46 5.21 -18.91
CA PRO A 225 -11.65 4.17 -17.89
C PRO A 225 -12.83 4.47 -16.96
N VAL A 226 -13.23 5.74 -16.80
CA VAL A 226 -14.39 6.12 -15.98
C VAL A 226 -15.71 5.60 -16.53
N ASN A 227 -15.83 5.50 -17.86
CA ASN A 227 -17.02 4.94 -18.51
C ASN A 227 -16.97 3.40 -18.62
N ARG A 228 -15.78 2.81 -18.50
CA ARG A 228 -15.58 1.35 -18.63
C ARG A 228 -15.44 0.60 -17.31
N LEU A 229 -15.05 1.29 -16.24
CA LEU A 229 -14.74 0.70 -14.94
C LEU A 229 -15.61 1.30 -13.84
N SER A 230 -16.29 0.43 -13.08
CA SER A 230 -17.10 0.82 -11.92
C SER A 230 -16.24 0.92 -10.65
N ALA A 231 -15.42 1.97 -10.55
CA ALA A 231 -14.56 2.20 -9.39
C ALA A 231 -15.38 2.62 -8.15
N LYS A 232 -15.10 2.01 -7.00
CA LYS A 232 -15.65 2.42 -5.70
C LYS A 232 -14.67 3.35 -5.00
N LYS A 233 -15.12 4.54 -4.60
CA LYS A 233 -14.30 5.47 -3.81
C LYS A 233 -14.14 4.89 -2.41
N ASN A 234 -12.91 4.55 -2.06
CA ASN A 234 -12.53 4.14 -0.70
C ASN A 234 -11.64 5.22 -0.10
N LEU A 235 -11.98 5.68 1.12
CA LEU A 235 -11.16 6.58 1.91
C LEU A 235 -10.25 5.73 2.79
N TYR A 236 -8.93 5.94 2.71
CA TYR A 236 -7.95 5.31 3.60
C TYR A 236 -6.92 6.35 4.03
N THR A 237 -6.34 6.15 5.22
CA THR A 237 -5.29 7.01 5.78
C THR A 237 -3.96 6.28 5.68
N SER A 238 -2.91 6.94 5.17
CA SER A 238 -1.54 6.42 5.14
C SER A 238 -0.66 7.13 6.15
N ILE A 239 0.36 6.45 6.68
CA ILE A 239 1.40 7.07 7.51
C ILE A 239 2.53 7.49 6.58
N ASN A 240 2.90 8.77 6.63
CA ASN A 240 4.11 9.28 5.98
C ASN A 240 5.11 9.66 7.07
N ILE A 241 6.31 9.11 7.01
CA ILE A 241 7.44 9.46 7.89
C ILE A 241 8.31 10.47 7.15
N GLN A 242 8.63 11.59 7.79
CA GLN A 242 9.51 12.61 7.24
C GLN A 242 10.54 12.99 8.31
N TRP A 243 11.80 13.08 7.90
CA TRP A 243 12.89 13.59 8.72
C TRP A 243 13.16 15.03 8.28
N ILE A 244 13.16 15.97 9.22
CA ILE A 244 13.45 17.38 8.96
C ILE A 244 14.77 17.68 9.64
N VAL A 245 15.74 18.19 8.87
CA VAL A 245 16.99 18.76 9.39
C VAL A 245 16.85 20.27 9.33
N SER A 246 17.19 20.97 10.41
CA SER A 246 17.08 22.42 10.46
C SER A 246 18.25 23.09 9.74
N GLU A 247 18.05 24.30 9.18
CA GLU A 247 19.13 25.06 8.51
C GLU A 247 20.34 25.29 9.42
N LYS A 248 20.12 25.38 10.74
CA LYS A 248 21.18 25.56 11.73
C LYS A 248 22.11 24.36 11.86
N GLU A 249 21.63 23.15 11.53
CA GLU A 249 22.41 21.91 11.55
C GLU A 249 23.13 21.65 10.21
N LEU A 250 22.89 22.49 9.21
CA LEU A 250 23.51 22.43 7.88
C LEU A 250 24.73 23.36 7.74
N ARG A 251 25.11 24.07 8.82
CA ARG A 251 26.25 25.00 8.87
C ARG A 251 27.42 24.41 9.66
#